data_AF-D7VSP1-F1
#
_entry.id   AF-D7VSP1-F1
#
_cell.length_a   1.000
_cell.length_b   1.000
_cell.length_c   1.000
_cell.angle_alpha   90.00
_cell.angle_beta   90.00
_cell.angle_gamma   90.00
#
_symmetry.space_group_name_H-M   'P 1'
#
loop_
_entity.id
_entity.type
_entity.pdbx_description
1 polymer ?
#
loop_
_entity_poly.entity_id
_entity_poly.type
_entity_poly.pdbx_seq_one_letter_code
_entity_poly.pdbx_strand_id
1 'polypeptide(L)'
;MNALGKKIRLLRHQKGWSQEDVAKRLDISIPAFSKIETGITDVNLSRLNQISKLFSLSVVQLLSTSDSEEDKQYANELADMSKKLQVRETEVIELQKKVIDLYEQLHKKM
;
A
#
# COMPACT_ATOMS: atom_id res chain seq x y z
N MET A 1 -20.54 -13.08 -5.57
CA MET A 1 -19.09 -12.85 -5.37
C MET A 1 -18.90 -12.10 -4.06
N ASN A 2 -18.32 -12.77 -3.06
CA ASN A 2 -18.04 -12.17 -1.75
C ASN A 2 -16.89 -11.14 -1.85
N ALA A 3 -16.76 -10.26 -0.85
CA ALA A 3 -15.76 -9.18 -0.86
C ALA A 3 -14.32 -9.72 -0.97
N LEU A 4 -14.03 -10.85 -0.32
CA LEU A 4 -12.74 -11.53 -0.37
C LEU A 4 -12.40 -12.00 -1.79
N GLY A 5 -13.31 -12.67 -2.48
CA GLY A 5 -13.11 -13.14 -3.85
C GLY A 5 -12.86 -12.01 -4.84
N LYS A 6 -13.57 -10.88 -4.69
CA LYS A 6 -13.31 -9.65 -5.47
C LYS A 6 -11.89 -9.12 -5.23
N LYS A 7 -11.45 -9.08 -3.96
CA LYS A 7 -10.12 -8.59 -3.60
C LYS A 7 -9.01 -9.49 -4.13
N ILE A 8 -9.15 -10.81 -4.00
CA ILE A 8 -8.21 -11.79 -4.57
C ILE A 8 -8.09 -11.60 -6.09
N ARG A 9 -9.23 -11.43 -6.78
CA ARG A 9 -9.26 -11.18 -8.22
C ARG A 9 -8.53 -9.88 -8.59
N LEU A 10 -8.74 -8.80 -7.83
CA LEU A 10 -8.05 -7.53 -8.04
C LEU A 10 -6.52 -7.68 -7.89
N LEU A 11 -6.07 -8.29 -6.79
CA LEU A 11 -4.65 -8.51 -6.51
C LEU A 11 -3.98 -9.36 -7.60
N ARG A 12 -4.69 -10.40 -8.08
CA ARG A 12 -4.23 -11.23 -9.20
C ARG A 12 -4.03 -10.40 -10.46
N HIS A 13 -4.98 -9.53 -10.81
CA HIS A 13 -4.86 -8.66 -11.98
C HIS A 13 -3.74 -7.61 -11.83
N GLN A 14 -3.54 -7.04 -10.64
CA GLN A 14 -2.43 -6.10 -10.37
C GLN A 14 -1.05 -6.74 -10.57
N LYS A 15 -0.93 -8.05 -10.31
CA LYS A 15 0.29 -8.83 -10.56
C LYS A 15 0.38 -9.38 -11.98
N GLY A 16 -0.63 -9.18 -12.83
CA GLY A 16 -0.68 -9.72 -14.19
C GLY A 16 -0.82 -11.24 -14.25
N TRP A 17 -1.33 -11.89 -13.19
CA TRP A 17 -1.42 -13.34 -13.12
C TRP A 17 -2.74 -13.89 -13.69
N SER A 18 -2.67 -15.04 -14.34
CA SER A 18 -3.86 -15.83 -14.71
C SER A 18 -4.42 -16.59 -13.50
N GLN A 19 -5.64 -17.13 -13.62
CA GLN A 19 -6.17 -18.03 -12.58
C GLN A 19 -5.32 -19.30 -12.45
N GLU A 20 -4.77 -19.79 -13.57
CA GLU A 20 -3.85 -20.93 -13.59
C GLU A 20 -2.56 -20.64 -12.83
N ASP A 21 -2.00 -19.44 -12.99
CA ASP A 21 -0.81 -18.99 -12.28
C ASP A 21 -0.96 -19.05 -10.77
N VAL A 22 -2.08 -18.55 -10.26
CA VAL A 22 -2.35 -18.52 -8.82
C VAL A 22 -2.68 -19.92 -8.31
N ALA A 23 -3.44 -20.70 -9.08
CA ALA A 23 -3.77 -22.08 -8.73
C ALA A 23 -2.50 -22.94 -8.58
N LYS A 24 -1.53 -22.82 -9.51
CA LYS A 24 -0.22 -23.48 -9.43
C LYS A 24 0.57 -23.06 -8.19
N ARG A 25 0.62 -21.75 -7.89
CA ARG A 25 1.37 -21.22 -6.73
C ARG A 25 0.74 -21.61 -5.38
N LEU A 26 -0.56 -21.85 -5.35
CA LEU A 26 -1.30 -22.31 -4.18
C LEU A 26 -1.43 -23.84 -4.08
N ASP A 27 -0.89 -24.57 -5.05
CA ASP A 27 -1.01 -26.02 -5.18
C ASP A 27 -2.48 -26.50 -5.12
N ILE A 28 -3.32 -25.92 -5.97
CA ILE A 28 -4.73 -26.27 -6.13
C ILE A 28 -5.13 -26.32 -7.61
N SER A 29 -6.28 -26.93 -7.87
CA SER A 29 -6.85 -26.94 -9.22
C SER A 29 -7.39 -25.56 -9.62
N ILE A 30 -7.33 -25.25 -10.92
CA ILE A 30 -7.89 -24.01 -11.49
C ILE A 30 -9.38 -23.85 -11.13
N PRO A 31 -10.23 -24.90 -11.20
CA PRO A 31 -11.63 -24.77 -10.78
C PRO A 31 -11.80 -24.48 -9.29
N ALA A 32 -10.93 -25.02 -8.43
CA ALA A 32 -10.96 -24.72 -7.00
C ALA A 32 -10.64 -23.24 -6.75
N PHE A 33 -9.60 -22.71 -7.40
CA PHE A 33 -9.28 -21.28 -7.31
C PHE A 33 -10.40 -20.40 -7.87
N SER A 34 -11.01 -20.79 -9.00
CA SER A 34 -12.15 -20.06 -9.56
C SER A 34 -13.34 -20.00 -8.60
N LYS A 35 -13.62 -21.08 -7.85
CA LYS A 35 -14.68 -21.10 -6.82
C LYS A 35 -14.37 -20.18 -5.63
N ILE A 36 -13.09 -20.02 -5.30
CA ILE A 36 -12.63 -19.05 -4.29
C ILE A 36 -12.88 -17.62 -4.79
N GLU A 37 -12.46 -17.28 -6.01
CA GLU A 37 -12.67 -15.93 -6.57
C GLU A 37 -14.16 -15.59 -6.73
N THR A 38 -15.01 -16.56 -7.05
CA THR A 38 -16.47 -16.33 -7.17
C THR A 38 -17.19 -16.35 -5.83
N GLY A 39 -16.54 -16.80 -4.75
CA GLY A 39 -17.10 -16.92 -3.41
C GLY A 39 -18.08 -18.08 -3.24
N ILE A 40 -17.97 -19.12 -4.08
CA ILE A 40 -18.77 -20.35 -3.98
C ILE A 40 -18.24 -21.26 -2.86
N THR A 41 -16.92 -21.23 -2.63
CA THR A 41 -16.28 -22.03 -1.58
C THR A 41 -15.79 -21.14 -0.45
N ASP A 42 -16.17 -21.48 0.78
CA ASP A 42 -15.64 -20.84 1.98
C ASP A 42 -14.16 -21.20 2.16
N VAL A 43 -13.35 -20.17 2.40
CA VAL A 43 -11.91 -20.29 2.54
C VAL A 43 -11.56 -20.49 4.01
N ASN A 44 -10.92 -21.61 4.34
CA ASN A 44 -10.43 -21.84 5.70
C ASN A 44 -9.21 -20.95 6.05
N LEU A 45 -8.89 -20.84 7.34
CA LEU A 45 -7.81 -19.97 7.81
C LEU A 45 -6.43 -20.36 7.25
N SER A 46 -6.16 -21.65 7.07
CA SER A 46 -4.89 -22.13 6.50
C SER A 46 -4.72 -21.66 5.06
N ARG A 47 -5.77 -21.78 4.25
CA ARG A 47 -5.81 -21.30 2.88
C ARG A 47 -5.71 -19.78 2.80
N LEU A 48 -6.40 -19.09 3.70
CA LEU A 48 -6.32 -17.63 3.81
C LEU A 48 -4.88 -17.17 4.11
N ASN A 49 -4.17 -17.89 4.99
CA ASN A 49 -2.77 -17.63 5.29
C ASN A 49 -1.88 -17.84 4.06
N GLN A 50 -2.07 -18.93 3.31
CA GLN A 50 -1.33 -19.16 2.06
C GLN A 50 -1.57 -18.05 1.02
N ILE A 51 -2.82 -17.65 0.83
CA ILE A 51 -3.19 -16.56 -0.09
C ILE A 51 -2.56 -15.24 0.38
N SER A 52 -2.61 -14.94 1.67
CA SER A 52 -2.02 -13.72 2.22
C SER A 52 -0.50 -13.66 1.96
N LYS A 53 0.21 -14.77 2.20
CA LYS A 53 1.65 -14.89 1.90
C LYS A 53 1.95 -14.75 0.41
N LEU A 54 1.13 -15.36 -0.45
CA LEU A 54 1.30 -15.26 -1.90
C LEU A 54 1.26 -13.80 -2.39
N PHE A 55 0.39 -12.98 -1.80
CA PHE A 55 0.26 -11.57 -2.14
C PHE A 55 1.10 -10.63 -1.27
N SER A 56 1.95 -11.17 -0.40
CA SER A 56 2.76 -10.40 0.56
C SER A 56 1.93 -9.49 1.47
N LEU A 57 0.77 -9.97 1.91
CA LEU A 57 -0.14 -9.30 2.83
C LEU A 57 -0.27 -10.09 4.13
N SER A 58 -0.65 -9.41 5.21
CA SER A 58 -1.19 -10.09 6.39
C SER A 58 -2.61 -10.60 6.12
N VAL A 59 -3.06 -11.59 6.89
CA VAL A 59 -4.45 -12.09 6.82
C VAL A 59 -5.45 -10.98 7.09
N VAL A 60 -5.16 -10.10 8.06
CA VAL A 60 -6.00 -8.94 8.37
C VAL A 60 -6.11 -8.04 7.14
N GLN A 61 -4.99 -7.63 6.55
CA GLN A 61 -4.99 -6.82 5.34
C GLN A 61 -5.72 -7.49 4.18
N LEU A 62 -5.61 -8.82 4.01
CA LEU A 62 -6.33 -9.54 2.97
C LEU A 62 -7.86 -9.53 3.19
N LEU A 63 -8.31 -9.57 4.44
CA LEU A 63 -9.73 -9.51 4.80
C LEU A 63 -10.29 -8.09 4.87
N SER A 64 -9.44 -7.09 5.15
CA SER A 64 -9.86 -5.69 5.19
C SER A 64 -10.45 -5.30 3.84
N THR A 65 -11.70 -4.85 3.83
CA THR A 65 -12.28 -4.17 2.68
C THR A 65 -11.60 -2.83 2.57
N SER A 66 -10.77 -2.64 1.54
CA SER A 66 -9.99 -1.43 1.24
C SER A 66 -10.84 -0.20 0.86
N ASP A 67 -12.13 -0.24 1.19
CA ASP A 67 -13.06 0.89 1.17
C ASP A 67 -13.36 1.34 2.61
N SER A 68 -12.47 1.07 3.56
CA SER A 68 -12.58 1.67 4.87
C SER A 68 -12.27 3.16 4.72
N GLU A 69 -13.14 4.02 5.22
CA GLU A 69 -12.88 5.47 5.25
C GLU A 69 -11.56 5.77 5.99
N GLU A 70 -11.14 4.87 6.89
CA GLU A 70 -9.83 4.88 7.55
C GLU A 70 -8.66 4.84 6.57
N ASP A 71 -8.66 3.97 5.55
CA ASP A 71 -7.58 3.89 4.56
C ASP A 71 -7.44 5.19 3.75
N LYS A 72 -8.58 5.84 3.42
CA LYS A 72 -8.58 7.16 2.76
C LYS A 72 -8.10 8.26 3.70
N GLN A 73 -8.47 8.18 4.97
CA GLN A 73 -8.03 9.09 6.01
C GLN A 73 -6.51 9.04 6.18
N TYR A 74 -5.94 7.84 6.27
CA TYR A 74 -4.49 7.64 6.34
C TYR A 74 -3.76 8.19 5.12
N ALA A 75 -4.29 7.96 3.91
CA ALA A 75 -3.70 8.50 2.68
C ALA A 75 -3.70 10.04 2.67
N ASN A 76 -4.79 10.67 3.14
CA ASN A 76 -4.87 12.13 3.25
C ASN A 76 -3.91 12.68 4.31
N GLU A 77 -3.82 12.03 5.48
CA GLU A 77 -2.88 12.43 6.54
C GLU A 77 -1.42 12.34 6.08
N LEU A 78 -1.06 11.30 5.33
CA LEU A 78 0.26 11.14 4.71
C LEU A 78 0.56 12.26 3.71
N ALA A 79 -0.41 12.63 2.87
CA ALA A 79 -0.26 13.73 1.92
C ALA A 79 -0.06 15.08 2.64
N ASP A 80 -0.83 15.35 3.69
CA ASP A 80 -0.69 16.56 4.50
C ASP A 80 0.65 16.63 5.22
N MET A 81 1.12 15.51 5.76
CA MET A 81 2.43 15.44 6.43
C MET A 81 3.57 15.68 5.44
N SER A 82 3.50 15.08 4.24
CA SER A 82 4.48 15.29 3.18
C SER A 82 4.55 16.76 2.75
N LYS A 83 3.39 17.41 2.62
CA LYS A 83 3.32 18.85 2.30
C LYS A 83 3.93 19.72 3.41
N LYS A 84 3.67 19.40 4.68
CA LYS A 84 4.30 20.10 5.82
C LYS A 84 5.82 19.94 5.81
N LEU A 85 6.31 18.74 5.49
CA LEU A 85 7.74 18.47 5.38
C LEU A 85 8.39 19.34 4.31
N GLN A 86 7.79 19.40 3.11
CA GLN A 86 8.28 20.22 2.00
C GLN A 86 8.35 21.72 2.34
N VAL A 87 7.35 22.23 3.06
CA VAL A 87 7.35 23.63 3.53
C VAL A 87 8.50 23.88 4.51
N ARG A 88 8.72 22.96 5.46
CA ARG A 88 9.82 23.06 6.42
C ARG A 88 11.18 22.98 5.74
N GLU A 89 11.36 22.12 4.75
CA GLU A 89 12.59 22.06 3.96
C GLU A 89 12.88 23.39 3.26
N THR A 90 11.85 24.01 2.68
CA THR A 90 11.99 25.34 2.05
C THR A 90 12.39 26.40 3.06
N GLU A 91 11.74 26.43 4.23
CA GLU A 91 12.06 27.37 5.32
C GLU A 91 13.51 27.20 5.82
N VAL A 92 13.98 25.95 5.95
CA VAL A 92 15.37 25.66 6.32
C VAL A 92 16.34 26.22 5.27
N ILE A 93 16.05 26.05 3.99
CA ILE A 93 16.89 26.60 2.89
C ILE A 93 16.93 28.14 2.97
N GLU A 94 15.81 28.79 3.24
CA GLU A 94 15.78 30.25 3.38
C GLU A 94 16.57 30.75 4.59
N LEU A 95 16.46 30.06 5.73
CA LEU A 95 17.22 30.40 6.92
C LEU A 95 18.73 30.21 6.70
N GLN A 96 19.12 29.14 6.00
CA GLN A 96 20.52 28.92 5.62
C GLN A 96 21.06 30.07 4.76
N LYS A 97 20.29 30.55 3.78
CA LYS A 97 20.68 31.73 2.97
C LYS A 97 20.87 32.98 3.83
N LYS A 98 19.92 33.29 4.72
CA LYS A 98 20.03 34.44 5.63
C LYS A 98 21.27 34.37 6.52
N VAL A 99 21.60 33.17 7.02
CA VAL A 99 22.80 32.97 7.84
C VAL A 99 24.06 33.28 7.03
N ILE A 100 24.16 32.81 5.78
CA ILE A 100 25.29 33.10 4.89
C ILE A 100 25.42 34.61 4.66
N ASP A 101 24.32 35.28 4.30
CA ASP A 101 24.33 36.73 4.06
C ASP A 101 24.81 37.52 5.29
N LEU A 102 24.38 37.12 6.49
CA LEU A 102 24.80 37.75 7.75
C LEU A 102 26.30 37.54 8.01
N TYR A 103 26.83 36.34 7.75
CA TYR A 103 28.26 36.06 7.88
C TYR A 103 29.10 36.91 6.91
N GLU A 104 28.64 37.08 5.66
CA GLU A 104 29.33 37.92 4.67
C GLU A 104 29.35 39.40 5.07
N GLN A 105 28.24 39.93 5.60
CA GLN A 105 28.15 41.32 6.06
C GLN A 105 29.07 41.61 7.25
N LEU A 106 29.25 40.63 8.14
CA LEU A 106 30.15 40.72 9.29
C LEU A 106 31.62 40.72 8.86
N HIS A 107 31.97 39.91 7.86
CA HIS A 107 33.34 39.85 7.31
C HIS A 107 33.69 41.01 6.38
N LYS A 108 32.72 41.66 5.73
CA LYS A 108 32.94 42.89 4.92
C LYS A 108 33.15 44.16 5.76
N LYS A 109 32.91 44.11 7.08
CA LYS A 109 33.06 45.26 8.00
C LYS A 109 34.43 45.31 8.71
N MET A 110 35.30 44.31 8.51
CA MET A 110 36.73 44.36 8.87
C MET A 110 37.56 44.77 7.66
#